data_AF-A0A1H3HG20-F1
#
_entry.id   AF-A0A1H3HG20-F1
#
_cell.length_a   1.000
_cell.length_b   1.000
_cell.length_c   1.000
_cell.angle_alpha   90.00
_cell.angle_beta   90.00
_cell.angle_gamma   90.00
#
_symmetry.space_group_name_H-M   'P 1'
#
loop_
_entity.id
_entity.type
_entity.pdbx_description
1 polymer ?
#
loop_
_entity_poly.entity_id
_entity_poly.type
_entity_poly.pdbx_seq_one_letter_code
_entity_poly.pdbx_strand_id
1 'polypeptide(L)'
;MDAKEFRFKSGTSVLIGDNILEINRTDAKSAAKGLFAGRAMGQMTIKLSAISGVIYYADYLMICASGLPTPNDFKISSIGDIKQYPNCIVAKNEELRELYDVLIRVVHSRN
;
A
#
# COMPACT_ATOMS: atom_id res chain seq x y z
N MET A 1 -7.73 16.06 8.82
CA MET A 1 -8.64 14.90 8.66
C MET A 1 -8.21 13.95 9.76
N ASP A 2 -9.09 13.50 10.66
CA ASP A 2 -8.63 12.68 11.78
C ASP A 2 -7.92 11.42 11.26
N ALA A 3 -6.79 11.09 11.89
CA ALA A 3 -5.94 10.00 11.43
C ALA A 3 -6.72 8.67 11.42
N LYS A 4 -6.76 7.99 10.27
CA LYS A 4 -7.49 6.73 10.11
C LYS A 4 -6.51 5.57 9.95
N GLU A 5 -6.64 4.56 10.79
CA GLU A 5 -5.82 3.35 10.74
C GLU A 5 -6.63 2.17 10.17
N PHE A 6 -6.01 1.44 9.24
CA PHE A 6 -6.49 0.18 8.68
C PHE A 6 -5.55 -0.93 9.13
N ARG A 7 -6.09 -1.98 9.75
CA ARG A 7 -5.31 -3.14 10.19
C ARG A 7 -5.75 -4.38 9.41
N PHE A 8 -4.85 -4.90 8.60
CA PHE A 8 -5.11 -6.06 7.75
C PHE A 8 -4.75 -7.36 8.46
N LYS A 9 -5.50 -8.42 8.18
CA LYS A 9 -5.19 -9.78 8.69
C LYS A 9 -3.83 -10.30 8.24
N SER A 10 -3.24 -9.71 7.19
CA SER A 10 -1.88 -10.01 6.73
C SER A 10 -0.79 -9.46 7.66
N GLY A 11 -1.14 -8.74 8.74
CA GLY A 11 -0.15 -8.10 9.62
C GLY A 11 0.46 -6.83 9.03
N THR A 12 -0.20 -6.25 8.03
CA THR A 12 0.09 -4.91 7.54
C THR A 12 -0.91 -3.94 8.19
N SER A 13 -0.46 -2.79 8.66
CA SER A 13 -1.35 -1.67 8.98
C SER A 13 -1.02 -0.46 8.11
N VAL A 14 -2.05 0.31 7.78
CA VAL A 14 -1.93 1.54 7.01
C VAL A 14 -2.54 2.67 7.81
N LEU A 15 -1.74 3.69 8.12
CA LEU A 15 -2.18 4.90 8.80
C LEU A 15 -2.25 6.04 7.79
N ILE A 16 -3.40 6.67 7.66
CA ILE A 16 -3.58 7.89 6.87
C ILE A 16 -3.70 9.05 7.86
N GLY A 17 -2.63 9.83 7.99
CA GLY A 17 -2.62 11.06 8.78
C GLY A 17 -2.92 12.30 7.92
N ASP A 18 -2.66 13.49 8.46
CA ASP A 18 -2.97 14.75 7.76
C ASP A 18 -2.14 14.96 6.49
N ASN A 19 -0.85 14.59 6.54
CA ASN A 19 0.12 14.87 5.46
C ASN A 19 0.90 13.64 5.01
N ILE A 20 0.73 12.51 5.69
CA ILE A 20 1.47 11.30 5.43
C ILE A 20 0.54 10.09 5.39
N LEU A 21 0.94 9.11 4.61
CA LEU A 21 0.45 7.75 4.65
C LEU A 21 1.60 6.86 5.14
N GLU A 22 1.35 6.06 6.15
CA GLU A 22 2.31 5.09 6.67
C GLU A 22 1.84 3.68 6.41
N ILE A 23 2.73 2.82 5.90
CA ILE A 23 2.52 1.39 5.70
C ILE A 23 3.47 0.67 6.64
N ASN A 24 2.91 0.01 7.65
CA ASN A 24 3.64 -0.73 8.66
C ASN A 24 3.43 -2.22 8.45
N ARG A 25 4.51 -3.00 8.36
CA ARG A 25 4.45 -4.47 8.25
C ARG A 25 4.99 -5.08 9.54
N THR A 26 4.11 -5.49 10.45
CA THR A 26 4.46 -5.77 11.86
C THR A 26 4.46 -7.24 12.25
N ASP A 27 3.75 -8.13 11.54
CA ASP A 27 3.65 -9.54 11.94
C ASP A 27 4.89 -10.36 11.52
N ALA A 28 5.43 -11.19 12.42
CA ALA A 28 6.58 -12.06 12.21
C ALA A 28 6.42 -13.00 11.00
N LYS A 29 5.19 -13.42 10.66
CA LYS A 29 4.92 -14.19 9.42
C LYS A 29 5.06 -13.35 8.15
N SER A 30 4.64 -12.08 8.20
CA SER A 30 4.80 -11.12 7.09
C SER A 30 6.20 -10.53 7.02
N ALA A 31 6.88 -10.40 8.15
CA ALA A 31 8.28 -10.03 8.28
C ALA A 31 9.19 -11.16 7.79
N ALA A 32 8.94 -12.41 8.16
CA ALA A 32 9.65 -13.57 7.63
C ALA A 32 9.40 -13.75 6.14
N LYS A 33 8.13 -13.73 5.68
CA LYS A 33 7.80 -13.78 4.25
C LYS A 33 8.37 -12.57 3.49
N GLY A 34 8.57 -11.44 4.16
CA GLY A 34 9.26 -10.29 3.62
C GLY A 34 10.76 -10.49 3.51
N LEU A 35 11.40 -10.98 4.56
CA LEU A 35 12.83 -11.29 4.62
C LEU A 35 13.23 -12.35 3.57
N PHE A 36 12.43 -13.41 3.42
CA PHE A 36 12.64 -14.47 2.44
C PHE A 36 12.24 -14.08 1.00
N ALA A 37 11.54 -12.97 0.81
CA ALA A 37 11.16 -12.43 -0.50
C ALA A 37 11.90 -11.12 -0.84
N GLY A 38 13.01 -10.80 -0.15
CA GLY A 38 13.80 -9.59 -0.41
C GLY A 38 13.07 -8.27 -0.12
N ARG A 39 11.98 -8.29 0.64
CA ARG A 39 11.25 -7.08 1.04
C ARG A 39 12.06 -6.33 2.09
N ALA A 40 12.12 -5.00 1.97
CA ALA A 40 12.49 -4.16 3.09
C ALA A 40 11.51 -4.43 4.24
N MET A 41 11.99 -5.07 5.32
CA MET A 41 11.32 -5.00 6.61
C MET A 41 11.26 -3.52 6.99
N GLY A 42 10.08 -3.02 7.35
CA GLY A 42 10.00 -1.66 7.87
C GLY A 42 8.69 -0.95 7.63
N GLN A 43 8.63 0.21 8.27
CA GLN A 43 7.69 1.28 8.07
C GLN A 43 8.04 2.01 6.78
N MET A 44 7.04 2.21 5.91
CA MET A 44 7.16 3.11 4.77
C MET A 44 6.28 4.32 5.01
N THR A 45 6.83 5.52 4.89
CA THR A 45 6.08 6.77 5.01
C THR A 45 6.09 7.50 3.68
N ILE A 46 4.91 7.82 3.16
CA ILE A 46 4.68 8.50 1.88
C ILE A 46 4.02 9.84 2.17
N LYS A 47 4.58 10.94 1.68
CA LYS A 47 3.88 12.24 1.73
C LYS A 47 2.63 12.17 0.86
N LEU A 48 1.47 12.58 1.39
CA LEU A 48 0.22 12.56 0.64
C LEU A 48 0.28 13.44 -0.61
N SER A 49 1.04 14.54 -0.59
CA SER A 49 1.26 15.39 -1.77
C SER A 49 2.09 14.74 -2.87
N ALA A 50 2.79 13.63 -2.60
CA ALA A 50 3.53 12.89 -3.60
C ALA A 50 2.66 11.81 -4.28
N ILE A 51 1.49 11.49 -3.72
CA ILE A 51 0.59 10.46 -4.26
C ILE A 51 -0.11 11.04 -5.49
N SER A 52 0.14 10.42 -6.65
CA SER A 52 -0.49 10.77 -7.91
C SER A 52 -1.71 9.92 -8.22
N GLY A 53 -1.85 8.75 -7.59
CA GLY A 53 -2.96 7.85 -7.85
C GLY A 53 -2.90 6.56 -7.05
N VAL A 54 -3.90 5.72 -7.27
CA VAL A 54 -4.04 4.42 -6.63
C VAL A 54 -4.50 3.40 -7.67
N ILE A 55 -3.87 2.23 -7.68
CA ILE A 55 -4.27 1.10 -8.53
C ILE A 55 -4.81 0.02 -7.63
N TYR A 56 -6.03 -0.43 -7.90
CA TYR A 56 -6.70 -1.48 -7.14
C TYR A 56 -6.99 -2.68 -8.03
N TYR A 57 -6.48 -3.85 -7.65
CA TYR A 57 -6.66 -5.06 -8.44
C TYR A 57 -6.71 -6.31 -7.55
N ALA A 58 -7.87 -6.98 -7.52
CA ALA A 58 -8.11 -8.21 -6.79
C ALA A 58 -7.69 -8.16 -5.30
N ASP A 59 -6.53 -8.73 -4.97
CA ASP A 59 -5.99 -8.89 -3.62
C ASP A 59 -4.79 -7.97 -3.33
N TYR A 60 -4.57 -6.93 -4.14
CA TYR A 60 -3.59 -5.90 -3.86
C TYR A 60 -4.02 -4.50 -4.27
N LEU A 61 -3.46 -3.53 -3.57
CA LEU A 61 -3.62 -2.10 -3.80
C LEU A 61 -2.25 -1.46 -3.87
N MET A 62 -2.00 -0.70 -4.92
CA MET A 62 -0.72 -0.03 -5.13
C MET A 62 -0.89 1.48 -5.10
N ILE A 63 -0.06 2.14 -4.30
CA ILE A 63 -0.02 3.59 -4.19
C ILE A 63 0.98 4.11 -5.22
N CYS A 64 0.51 4.87 -6.19
CA CYS A 64 1.37 5.56 -7.15
C CYS A 64 1.82 6.87 -6.52
N ALA A 65 3.13 7.03 -6.32
CA ALA A 65 3.68 8.27 -5.80
C ALA A 65 5.03 8.59 -6.46
N SER A 66 5.35 9.88 -6.53
CA SER A 66 6.62 10.34 -7.11
C SER A 66 7.82 9.75 -6.37
N GLY A 67 8.78 9.22 -7.13
CA GLY A 67 9.99 8.58 -6.58
C GLY A 67 9.81 7.14 -6.12
N LEU A 68 8.63 6.53 -6.30
CA LEU A 68 8.38 5.12 -5.97
C LEU A 68 8.26 4.24 -7.22
N PRO A 69 8.66 2.96 -7.13
CA PRO A 69 8.52 2.03 -8.25
C PRO A 69 7.04 1.92 -8.65
N THR A 70 6.81 1.91 -9.96
CA THR A 70 5.51 1.71 -10.60
C THR A 70 5.66 0.62 -11.66
N PRO A 71 4.76 -0.36 -11.77
CA PRO A 71 4.90 -1.44 -12.72
C PRO A 71 4.64 -0.92 -14.12
N ASN A 72 5.47 -1.30 -15.08
CA ASN A 72 5.26 -0.98 -16.50
C ASN A 72 4.20 -1.89 -17.14
N ASP A 73 3.90 -3.04 -16.52
CA ASP A 73 2.97 -4.04 -17.03
C ASP A 73 2.24 -4.75 -15.88
N PHE A 74 0.95 -5.01 -16.06
CA PHE A 74 0.05 -5.67 -15.11
C PHE A 74 -0.27 -7.12 -15.53
N LYS A 75 0.52 -7.71 -16.42
CA LYS A 75 0.44 -9.15 -16.76
C LYS A 75 0.45 -10.04 -15.52
N ILE A 76 -0.29 -11.15 -15.60
CA ILE A 76 -0.42 -12.15 -14.52
C ILE A 76 0.95 -12.63 -14.03
N SER A 77 1.91 -12.83 -14.94
CA SER A 77 3.28 -13.25 -14.63
C SER A 77 4.04 -12.28 -13.72
N SER A 78 3.68 -11.00 -13.72
CA SER A 78 4.36 -9.92 -12.98
C SER A 78 3.70 -9.62 -11.64
N ILE A 79 2.53 -10.17 -11.35
CA ILE A 79 1.78 -9.91 -10.09
C ILE A 79 2.61 -10.29 -8.86
N GLY A 80 3.41 -11.36 -8.95
CA GLY A 80 4.30 -11.79 -7.87
C GLY A 80 5.32 -10.73 -7.48
N ASP A 81 5.86 -10.00 -8.46
CA ASP A 81 6.86 -8.95 -8.26
C ASP A 81 6.21 -7.64 -7.81
N ILE A 82 5.06 -7.27 -8.40
CA ILE A 82 4.28 -6.07 -8.02
C ILE A 82 3.94 -6.11 -6.53
N LYS A 83 3.51 -7.27 -6.02
CA LYS A 83 3.18 -7.48 -4.61
C LYS A 83 4.38 -7.34 -3.66
N GLN A 84 5.60 -7.29 -4.18
CA GLN A 84 6.81 -7.08 -3.38
C GLN A 84 7.18 -5.59 -3.26
N TYR A 85 6.58 -4.72 -4.06
CA TYR A 85 6.87 -3.29 -3.99
C TYR A 85 6.52 -2.70 -2.62
N PRO A 86 7.32 -1.74 -2.13
CA PRO A 86 7.14 -1.17 -0.80
C PRO A 86 5.81 -0.42 -0.68
N ASN A 87 5.36 0.20 -1.78
CA ASN A 87 4.10 0.91 -1.95
C ASN A 87 2.92 0.02 -2.37
N CYS A 88 3.07 -1.30 -2.31
CA CYS A 88 1.99 -2.25 -2.54
C CYS A 88 1.51 -2.86 -1.22
N ILE A 89 0.19 -2.86 -1.04
CA ILE A 89 -0.51 -3.41 0.12
C ILE A 89 -1.29 -4.64 -0.36
N VAL A 90 -1.08 -5.76 0.33
CA VAL A 90 -1.70 -7.05 -0.01
C VAL A 90 -2.60 -7.48 1.13
N ALA A 91 -3.89 -7.62 0.82
CA ALA A 91 -4.94 -8.06 1.74
C ALA A 91 -6.14 -8.57 0.93
N LYS A 92 -7.20 -9.04 1.60
CA LYS A 92 -8.39 -9.47 0.88
C LYS A 92 -9.11 -8.29 0.23
N ASN A 93 -9.84 -8.56 -0.85
CA ASN A 93 -10.58 -7.55 -1.62
C ASN A 93 -11.48 -6.70 -0.71
N GLU A 94 -12.19 -7.35 0.21
CA GLU A 94 -13.13 -6.66 1.10
C GLU A 94 -12.40 -5.68 2.05
N GLU A 95 -11.21 -6.06 2.53
CA GLU A 95 -10.39 -5.19 3.40
C GLU A 95 -9.81 -4.01 2.61
N LEU A 96 -9.35 -4.25 1.38
CA LEU A 96 -8.72 -3.24 0.54
C LEU A 96 -9.70 -2.21 -0.03
N ARG A 97 -10.96 -2.61 -0.23
CA ARG A 97 -11.98 -1.71 -0.79
C ARG A 97 -12.21 -0.48 0.09
N GLU A 98 -12.28 -0.66 1.41
CA GLU A 98 -12.44 0.46 2.33
C GLU A 98 -11.24 1.40 2.30
N LEU A 99 -10.02 0.85 2.22
CA LEU A 99 -8.81 1.64 2.09
C LEU A 99 -8.80 2.43 0.77
N TYR A 100 -9.15 1.78 -0.34
CA TYR A 100 -9.23 2.42 -1.66
C TYR A 100 -10.17 3.62 -1.66
N ASP A 101 -11.38 3.46 -1.10
CA ASP A 101 -12.39 4.52 -1.06
C ASP A 101 -11.92 5.75 -0.25
N VAL A 102 -11.08 5.55 0.76
CA VAL A 102 -10.48 6.67 1.51
C VAL A 102 -9.33 7.31 0.73
N LEU A 103 -8.41 6.50 0.18
CA LEU A 103 -7.27 7.02 -0.57
C LEU A 103 -7.70 7.81 -1.80
N ILE A 104 -8.72 7.34 -2.53
CA ILE A 104 -9.19 8.02 -3.73
C ILE A 104 -9.76 9.39 -3.38
N ARG A 105 -10.44 9.55 -2.23
CA ARG A 105 -10.92 10.87 -1.75
C ARG A 105 -9.77 11.80 -1.39
N VAL A 106 -8.70 11.26 -0.79
CA VAL A 106 -7.49 12.02 -0.46
C VAL A 106 -6.76 12.50 -1.72
N VAL A 107 -6.69 11.66 -2.75
CA VAL A 107 -6.08 12.04 -4.03
C VAL A 107 -6.92 13.10 -4.76
N HIS A 108 -8.25 12.94 -4.80
CA HIS A 108 -9.13 13.90 -5.47
C HIS A 108 -9.28 15.23 -4.75
N SER A 109 -9.15 15.29 -3.42
CA SER A 109 -9.24 16.55 -2.69
C SER A 109 -8.01 17.45 -2.87
N ARG A 110 -6.95 16.94 -3.52
CA ARG A 110 -5.67 17.65 -3.72
C ARG A 110 -5.37 17.98 -5.19
N ASN A 111 -6.16 17.47 -6.12
CA ASN A 111 -6.14 17.85 -7.54
C ASN A 111 -7.25 18.86 -7.83
#